data_AF-A0A8D8DHG8-F1
#
_entry.id   AF-A0A8D8DHG8-F1
#
_cell.length_a   1.000
_cell.length_b   1.000
_cell.length_c   1.000
_cell.angle_alpha   90.00
_cell.angle_beta   90.00
_cell.angle_gamma   90.00
#
_symmetry.space_group_name_H-M   'P 1'
#
loop_
_entity.id
_entity.type
_entity.pdbx_description
1 polymer ?
#
loop_
_entity_poly.entity_id
_entity_poly.type
_entity_poly.pdbx_seq_one_letter_code
_entity_poly.pdbx_strand_id
1 'polypeptide(L)'
;MENNTSDNLFAISYPSPKNSQRNSCNGTTTPEPIDQQNRPEWSNKLEFLMSCISMSVGLGNVWRFPFTAYENGGGAFLIPYIIVLFVIGRPLYYLEMILGQFTSRSSVKIWEISPLFRGIGVGQLVGTTSVVTYYVSLIAITLSYMFASFASELPWAKCEGSWGEHCVDSSAIIAHAGDRNKTVEQAVSSSQIYFLME
;
A
#
# COMPACT_ATOMS: atom_id res chain seq x y z
N MET A 1 9.70 -5.00 -51.88
CA MET A 1 10.65 -5.76 -51.05
C MET A 1 11.53 -4.73 -50.37
N GLU A 2 11.48 -4.47 -49.07
CA GLU A 2 10.76 -5.01 -47.93
C GLU A 2 10.94 -3.98 -46.80
N ASN A 3 9.97 -3.93 -45.90
CA ASN A 3 9.95 -3.04 -44.74
C ASN A 3 11.14 -3.30 -43.80
N ASN A 4 11.57 -2.27 -43.08
CA ASN A 4 11.86 -2.47 -41.66
C ASN A 4 11.44 -1.26 -40.84
N THR A 5 10.14 -1.26 -40.60
CA THR A 5 9.40 -0.42 -39.66
C THR A 5 9.25 -1.24 -38.38
N SER A 6 10.21 -1.19 -37.45
CA SER A 6 10.02 -1.92 -36.17
C SER A 6 10.80 -1.45 -34.95
N ASP A 7 11.47 -0.30 -34.94
CA ASP A 7 12.26 0.10 -33.73
C ASP A 7 11.78 1.38 -33.02
N ASN A 8 10.65 1.97 -33.40
CA ASN A 8 10.22 3.28 -32.85
C ASN A 8 8.83 3.32 -32.19
N LEU A 9 8.20 2.19 -31.83
CA LEU A 9 6.83 2.21 -31.31
C LEU A 9 6.69 2.38 -29.78
N PHE A 10 7.80 2.38 -29.03
CA PHE A 10 7.78 2.53 -27.55
C PHE A 10 8.79 3.54 -26.99
N ALA A 11 9.43 4.35 -27.84
CA ALA A 11 10.28 5.43 -27.37
C ALA A 11 9.42 6.62 -26.93
N ILE A 12 9.06 6.66 -25.64
CA ILE A 12 8.59 7.89 -25.00
C ILE A 12 9.77 8.87 -25.02
N SER A 13 9.77 9.78 -26.00
CA SER A 13 10.72 10.88 -26.05
C SER A 13 10.49 11.82 -24.87
N TYR A 14 11.37 11.76 -23.88
CA TYR A 14 11.50 12.82 -22.89
C TYR A 14 12.31 13.97 -23.52
N PRO A 15 11.84 15.22 -23.47
CA PRO A 15 12.69 16.34 -23.85
C PRO A 15 13.86 16.43 -22.86
N SER A 16 15.08 16.31 -23.39
CA SER A 16 16.32 16.54 -22.63
C SER A 16 16.45 18.03 -22.29
N PRO A 17 16.86 18.41 -21.07
CA PRO A 17 16.97 19.81 -20.68
C PRO A 17 18.05 20.52 -21.49
N LYS A 18 17.66 21.58 -22.20
CA LYS A 18 18.60 22.48 -22.87
C LYS A 18 19.37 23.29 -21.82
N ASN A 19 20.61 22.87 -21.63
CA ASN A 19 21.84 23.65 -21.45
C ASN A 19 21.76 25.01 -20.73
N SER A 20 22.46 25.03 -19.59
CA SER A 20 23.12 26.16 -18.94
C SER A 20 23.53 27.30 -19.87
N GLN A 21 22.90 28.48 -19.69
CA GLN A 21 23.54 29.77 -19.90
C GLN A 21 23.18 30.73 -18.76
N ARG A 22 24.12 30.81 -17.80
CA ARG A 22 24.68 32.04 -17.17
C ARG A 22 23.89 33.34 -17.43
N ASN A 23 23.46 34.05 -16.38
CA ASN A 23 23.95 35.41 -16.03
C ASN A 23 23.14 36.14 -14.93
N SER A 24 23.90 36.72 -13.99
CA SER A 24 23.67 37.93 -13.20
C SER A 24 22.62 37.95 -12.08
N CYS A 25 23.14 37.96 -10.85
CA CYS A 25 22.43 38.40 -9.65
C CYS A 25 21.97 39.87 -9.80
N ASN A 26 20.71 40.15 -9.48
CA ASN A 26 20.27 41.41 -8.89
C ASN A 26 19.08 41.12 -7.98
N GLY A 27 19.25 41.38 -6.69
CA GLY A 27 18.19 41.25 -5.71
C GLY A 27 17.11 42.30 -5.95
N THR A 28 15.88 41.85 -6.13
CA THR A 28 14.67 42.61 -5.81
C THR A 28 13.60 41.58 -5.49
N THR A 29 13.19 41.51 -4.21
CA THR A 29 12.12 40.62 -3.76
C THR A 29 10.78 41.17 -4.27
N THR A 30 10.45 40.86 -5.53
CA THR A 30 9.08 40.93 -6.03
C THR A 30 8.43 39.58 -5.69
N PRO A 31 7.20 39.51 -5.16
CA PRO A 31 6.48 38.25 -5.12
C PRO A 31 6.29 37.80 -6.56
N GLU A 32 7.11 36.82 -6.99
CA GLU A 32 6.97 36.14 -8.26
C GLU A 32 5.50 35.74 -8.44
N PRO A 33 4.85 36.09 -9.56
CA PRO A 33 3.55 35.50 -9.86
C PRO A 33 3.75 33.98 -9.82
N ILE A 34 2.91 33.27 -9.07
CA ILE A 34 2.95 31.80 -9.01
C ILE A 34 2.83 31.33 -10.46
N ASP A 35 3.94 30.94 -11.07
CA ASP A 35 4.00 30.49 -12.44
C ASP A 35 3.25 29.15 -12.49
N GLN A 36 1.94 29.22 -12.74
CA GLN A 36 1.01 28.09 -12.74
C GLN A 36 1.29 27.11 -13.89
N GLN A 37 2.41 27.25 -14.59
CA GLN A 37 2.61 26.65 -15.89
C GLN A 37 3.61 25.49 -15.93
N ASN A 38 4.37 25.24 -14.85
CA ASN A 38 5.23 24.05 -14.78
C ASN A 38 4.79 23.10 -13.66
N ARG A 39 4.29 21.93 -14.08
CA ARG A 39 4.03 20.81 -13.16
C ARG A 39 5.37 20.35 -12.58
N PRO A 40 5.48 20.11 -11.25
CA PRO A 40 6.69 19.53 -10.70
C PRO A 40 6.94 18.15 -11.32
N GLU A 41 8.08 18.00 -11.96
CA GLU A 41 8.57 16.74 -12.50
C GLU A 41 9.41 16.00 -11.45
N TRP A 42 9.49 14.68 -11.58
CA TRP A 42 10.35 13.87 -10.72
C TRP A 42 11.83 14.11 -11.06
N SER A 43 12.67 14.28 -10.03
CA SER A 43 14.10 14.50 -10.25
C SER A 43 14.78 13.25 -10.78
N ASN A 44 14.41 12.06 -10.28
CA ASN A 44 14.98 10.78 -10.70
C ASN A 44 13.91 9.75 -11.06
N LYS A 45 14.18 8.95 -12.10
CA LYS A 45 13.33 7.80 -12.48
C LYS A 45 13.22 6.75 -11.38
N LEU A 46 14.26 6.63 -10.54
CA LEU A 46 14.27 5.71 -9.42
C LEU A 46 13.33 6.16 -8.29
N GLU A 47 13.23 7.46 -8.01
CA GLU A 47 12.29 8.01 -7.02
C GLU A 47 10.84 7.71 -7.42
N PHE A 48 10.54 7.85 -8.71
CA PHE A 48 9.26 7.47 -9.29
C PHE A 48 9.00 5.97 -9.15
N LEU A 49 9.96 5.13 -9.53
CA LEU A 49 9.82 3.67 -9.40
C LEU A 49 9.60 3.23 -7.94
N MET A 50 10.36 3.80 -7.01
CA MET A 50 10.23 3.48 -5.59
C MET A 50 8.85 3.91 -5.04
N SER A 51 8.33 5.04 -5.52
CA SER A 51 6.98 5.50 -5.17
C SER A 51 5.89 4.57 -5.74
N CYS A 52 6.08 4.03 -6.95
CA CYS A 52 5.17 3.02 -7.51
C CYS A 52 5.22 1.69 -6.74
N ILE A 53 6.42 1.26 -6.33
CA ILE A 53 6.60 0.02 -5.54
C ILE A 53 5.97 0.17 -4.16
N SER A 54 6.18 1.31 -3.48
CA SER A 54 5.57 1.55 -2.16
C SER A 54 4.04 1.60 -2.21
N MET A 55 3.47 2.12 -3.31
CA MET A 55 2.02 2.09 -3.53
C MET A 55 1.50 0.68 -3.83
N SER A 56 2.33 -0.21 -4.38
CA SER A 56 1.94 -1.57 -4.79
C SER A 56 2.05 -2.59 -3.65
N VAL A 57 2.97 -2.37 -2.70
CA VAL A 57 3.21 -3.27 -1.57
C VAL A 57 2.51 -2.72 -0.32
N GLY A 58 1.54 -3.45 0.21
CA GLY A 58 0.83 -3.08 1.44
C GLY A 58 0.64 -4.24 2.41
N LEU A 59 0.14 -3.93 3.61
CA LEU A 59 -0.15 -4.90 4.69
C LEU A 59 -1.02 -6.08 4.21
N GLY A 60 -1.94 -5.80 3.26
CA GLY A 60 -2.77 -6.82 2.60
C GLY A 60 -1.95 -7.98 2.01
N ASN A 61 -0.81 -7.69 1.39
CA ASN A 61 0.04 -8.72 0.78
C ASN A 61 0.74 -9.59 1.84
N VAL A 62 0.92 -9.08 3.05
CA VAL A 62 1.62 -9.78 4.14
C VAL A 62 0.71 -10.80 4.82
N TRP A 63 -0.56 -10.45 5.06
CA TRP A 63 -1.45 -11.28 5.88
C TRP A 63 -2.61 -11.96 5.12
N ARG A 64 -3.16 -11.30 4.09
CA ARG A 64 -4.39 -11.74 3.41
C ARG A 64 -4.03 -12.73 2.32
N PHE A 65 -2.94 -12.47 1.61
CA PHE A 65 -2.46 -13.36 0.57
C PHE A 65 -2.09 -14.75 1.15
N PRO A 66 -1.29 -14.88 2.23
CA PRO A 66 -0.98 -16.19 2.79
C PRO A 66 -2.20 -16.90 3.35
N PHE A 67 -3.08 -16.17 4.04
CA PHE A 67 -4.31 -16.73 4.60
C PHE A 67 -5.24 -17.28 3.49
N THR A 68 -5.48 -16.48 2.44
CA THR A 68 -6.32 -16.90 1.32
C THR A 68 -5.68 -18.06 0.54
N ALA A 69 -4.37 -18.02 0.32
CA ALA A 69 -3.67 -19.12 -0.34
C ALA A 69 -3.80 -20.41 0.50
N TYR A 70 -3.62 -20.34 1.81
CA TYR A 70 -3.75 -21.49 2.71
C TYR A 70 -5.14 -22.13 2.62
N GLU A 71 -6.22 -21.35 2.69
CA GLU A 71 -7.59 -21.86 2.59
C GLU A 71 -7.94 -22.44 1.22
N ASN A 72 -7.33 -21.94 0.14
CA ASN A 72 -7.65 -22.32 -1.24
C ASN A 72 -6.69 -23.37 -1.84
N GLY A 73 -6.07 -24.22 -1.00
CA GLY A 73 -5.19 -25.30 -1.47
C GLY A 73 -3.70 -24.93 -1.55
N GLY A 74 -3.27 -23.94 -0.77
CA GLY A 74 -1.89 -23.53 -0.59
C GLY A 74 -1.22 -23.07 -1.89
N GLY A 75 -0.14 -23.76 -2.27
CA GLY A 75 0.64 -23.42 -3.46
C GLY A 75 -0.10 -23.59 -4.79
N ALA A 76 -1.14 -24.44 -4.86
CA ALA A 76 -1.91 -24.64 -6.09
C ALA A 76 -2.73 -23.39 -6.49
N PHE A 77 -3.16 -22.60 -5.50
CA PHE A 77 -3.87 -21.32 -5.71
C PHE A 77 -3.00 -20.27 -6.43
N LEU A 78 -1.68 -20.42 -6.40
CA LEU A 78 -0.75 -19.49 -7.04
C LEU A 78 -0.88 -19.50 -8.57
N ILE A 79 -1.22 -20.64 -9.17
CA ILE A 79 -1.33 -20.79 -10.63
C ILE A 79 -2.42 -19.87 -11.20
N PRO A 80 -3.70 -19.96 -10.76
CA PRO A 80 -4.74 -19.04 -11.24
C PRO A 80 -4.48 -17.59 -10.82
N TYR A 81 -3.89 -17.37 -9.64
CA TYR A 81 -3.56 -16.02 -9.15
C TYR A 81 -2.59 -15.29 -10.11
N ILE A 82 -1.51 -15.96 -10.53
CA ILE A 82 -0.52 -15.38 -11.44
C ILE A 82 -1.11 -15.16 -12.84
N ILE A 83 -1.96 -16.08 -13.33
CA ILE A 83 -2.63 -15.92 -14.62
C ILE A 83 -3.51 -14.66 -14.62
N VAL A 84 -4.36 -14.49 -13.60
CA VAL A 84 -5.23 -13.30 -13.47
C VAL A 84 -4.41 -12.03 -13.30
N LEU A 85 -3.31 -12.08 -12.56
CA LEU A 85 -2.40 -10.95 -12.38
C LEU A 85 -1.79 -10.51 -13.72
N PHE A 86 -1.35 -11.44 -14.57
CA PHE A 86 -0.81 -11.10 -15.88
C PHE A 86 -1.87 -10.68 -16.91
N VAL A 87 -3.04 -11.32 -16.92
CA VAL A 87 -4.09 -11.08 -17.91
C VAL A 87 -4.91 -9.83 -17.59
N ILE A 88 -5.19 -9.56 -16.31
CA ILE A 88 -6.06 -8.46 -15.88
C ILE A 88 -5.25 -7.41 -15.12
N GLY A 89 -4.44 -7.83 -14.15
CA GLY A 89 -3.70 -6.92 -13.28
C GLY A 89 -2.72 -6.03 -14.06
N ARG A 90 -1.86 -6.64 -14.87
CA ARG A 90 -0.82 -5.92 -15.64
C ARG A 90 -1.42 -4.95 -16.67
N PRO A 91 -2.43 -5.33 -17.48
CA PRO A 91 -3.07 -4.37 -18.40
C PRO A 91 -3.78 -3.22 -17.69
N LEU A 92 -4.50 -3.47 -16.59
CA LEU A 92 -5.15 -2.40 -15.83
C LEU A 92 -4.14 -1.45 -15.19
N TYR A 93 -3.03 -1.97 -14.67
CA TYR A 93 -1.95 -1.16 -14.13
C TYR A 93 -1.35 -0.25 -15.21
N TYR A 94 -1.03 -0.80 -16.39
CA TYR A 94 -0.52 0.02 -17.49
C TYR A 94 -1.53 1.04 -18.01
N LEU A 95 -2.82 0.69 -18.06
CA LEU A 95 -3.87 1.62 -18.44
C LEU A 95 -3.89 2.84 -17.51
N GLU A 96 -3.89 2.62 -16.20
CA GLU A 96 -3.88 3.69 -15.20
C GLU A 96 -2.61 4.55 -15.31
N MET A 97 -1.45 3.91 -15.48
CA MET A 97 -0.17 4.62 -15.63
C MET A 97 -0.13 5.47 -16.90
N ILE A 98 -0.61 4.93 -18.03
CA ILE A 98 -0.72 5.65 -19.30
C ILE A 98 -1.67 6.84 -19.12
N LEU A 99 -2.88 6.63 -18.62
CA LEU A 99 -3.85 7.71 -18.38
C LEU A 99 -3.28 8.82 -17.49
N GLY A 100 -2.59 8.45 -16.40
CA GLY A 100 -1.94 9.39 -15.50
C GLY A 100 -0.84 10.23 -16.17
N GLN A 101 0.00 9.61 -17.02
CA GLN A 101 1.06 10.30 -17.74
C GLN A 101 0.52 11.18 -18.89
N PHE A 102 -0.42 10.67 -19.68
CA PHE A 102 -0.98 11.37 -20.84
C PHE A 102 -1.79 12.61 -20.44
N THR A 103 -2.63 12.50 -19.41
CA THR A 103 -3.46 13.65 -19.03
C THR A 103 -2.73 14.61 -18.11
N SER A 104 -1.72 14.15 -17.34
CA SER A 104 -0.96 14.99 -16.40
C SER A 104 -1.86 15.79 -15.43
N ARG A 105 -3.09 15.31 -15.19
CA ARG A 105 -4.07 15.86 -14.24
C ARG A 105 -4.43 14.82 -13.19
N SER A 106 -5.04 15.28 -12.09
CA SER A 106 -5.58 14.41 -11.04
C SER A 106 -6.72 13.52 -11.58
N SER A 107 -6.92 12.34 -10.98
CA SER A 107 -7.88 11.28 -11.37
C SER A 107 -9.33 11.77 -11.54
N VAL A 108 -9.72 12.87 -10.89
CA VAL A 108 -11.06 13.48 -11.07
C VAL A 108 -11.12 14.36 -12.32
N LYS A 109 -10.04 15.09 -12.63
CA LYS A 109 -9.96 16.02 -13.76
C LYS A 109 -9.68 15.31 -15.09
N ILE A 110 -9.21 14.07 -15.06
CA ILE A 110 -8.99 13.23 -16.24
C ILE A 110 -10.29 13.01 -17.03
N TRP A 111 -11.41 12.87 -16.34
CA TRP A 111 -12.70 12.55 -16.95
C TRP A 111 -13.41 13.76 -17.57
N GLU A 112 -12.76 14.93 -17.67
CA GLU A 112 -13.28 16.05 -18.47
C GLU A 112 -13.26 15.74 -19.99
N ILE A 113 -12.50 14.72 -20.42
CA ILE A 113 -12.49 14.22 -21.81
C ILE A 113 -13.84 13.55 -22.16
N SER A 114 -14.50 12.89 -21.20
CA SER A 114 -15.82 12.28 -21.39
C SER A 114 -16.65 12.40 -20.11
N PRO A 115 -17.66 13.31 -20.09
CA PRO A 115 -18.43 13.61 -18.87
C PRO A 115 -19.22 12.41 -18.35
N LEU A 116 -19.47 11.39 -19.17
CA LEU A 116 -20.14 10.16 -18.78
C LEU A 116 -19.36 9.37 -17.71
N PHE A 117 -18.03 9.43 -17.75
CA PHE A 117 -17.18 8.68 -16.84
C PHE A 117 -16.68 9.50 -15.64
N ARG A 118 -17.18 10.73 -15.47
CA ARG A 118 -16.82 11.60 -14.33
C ARG A 118 -17.12 10.96 -12.97
N GLY A 119 -18.15 10.10 -12.90
CA GLY A 119 -18.48 9.33 -11.71
C GLY A 119 -17.37 8.37 -11.26
N ILE A 120 -16.58 7.82 -12.19
CA ILE A 120 -15.47 6.91 -11.87
C ILE A 120 -14.39 7.65 -11.10
N GLY A 121 -14.02 8.86 -11.52
CA GLY A 121 -13.01 9.67 -10.83
C GLY A 121 -13.45 10.07 -9.41
N VAL A 122 -14.71 10.44 -9.23
CA VAL A 122 -15.26 10.75 -7.90
C VAL A 122 -15.33 9.50 -7.02
N GLY A 123 -15.76 8.37 -7.58
CA GLY A 123 -15.78 7.09 -6.88
C GLY A 123 -14.39 6.66 -6.41
N GLN A 124 -13.38 6.81 -7.27
CA GLN A 124 -11.99 6.53 -6.94
C GLN A 124 -11.47 7.43 -5.81
N LEU A 125 -11.84 8.72 -5.82
CA LEU A 125 -11.47 9.66 -4.75
C LEU A 125 -12.07 9.23 -3.42
N VAL A 126 -13.39 8.97 -3.38
CA VAL A 126 -14.09 8.54 -2.16
C VAL A 126 -13.52 7.21 -1.65
N GLY A 127 -13.33 6.23 -2.53
CA GLY A 127 -12.76 4.93 -2.17
C GLY A 127 -11.36 5.06 -1.59
N THR A 128 -10.49 5.86 -2.21
CA THR A 128 -9.14 6.11 -1.71
C THR A 128 -9.16 6.80 -0.34
N THR A 129 -10.03 7.81 -0.15
CA THR A 129 -10.18 8.48 1.15
C THR A 129 -10.64 7.51 2.24
N SER A 130 -11.65 6.67 1.97
CA SER A 130 -12.12 5.66 2.93
C SER A 130 -11.02 4.68 3.35
N VAL A 131 -10.23 4.21 2.38
CA VAL A 131 -9.10 3.32 2.64
C VAL A 131 -8.03 4.02 3.48
N VAL A 132 -7.64 5.24 3.12
CA VAL A 132 -6.62 5.99 3.86
C VAL A 132 -7.01 6.19 5.33
N THR A 133 -8.27 6.55 5.62
CA THR A 133 -8.73 6.76 7.01
C THR A 133 -8.53 5.51 7.88
N TYR A 134 -8.95 4.34 7.39
CA TYR A 134 -8.77 3.08 8.12
C TYR A 134 -7.30 2.66 8.23
N TYR A 135 -6.52 2.83 7.17
CA TYR A 135 -5.10 2.45 7.17
C TYR A 135 -4.26 3.31 8.12
N VAL A 136 -4.58 4.59 8.30
CA VAL A 136 -3.90 5.45 9.28
C VAL A 136 -4.11 4.93 10.70
N SER A 137 -5.32 4.48 11.05
CA SER A 137 -5.59 3.84 12.34
C SER A 137 -4.79 2.55 12.52
N LEU A 138 -4.66 1.73 11.46
CA LEU A 138 -3.81 0.53 11.51
C LEU A 138 -2.33 0.85 11.72
N ILE A 139 -1.82 1.93 11.11
CA ILE A 139 -0.44 2.36 11.32
C ILE A 139 -0.24 2.87 12.75
N ALA A 140 -1.23 3.55 13.33
CA ALA A 140 -1.15 4.02 14.71
C ALA A 140 -1.06 2.86 15.71
N ILE A 141 -1.86 1.80 15.53
CA ILE A 141 -1.80 0.62 16.40
C ILE A 141 -0.47 -0.14 16.21
N THR A 142 0.01 -0.32 14.97
CA THR A 142 1.30 -1.00 14.75
C THR A 142 2.48 -0.22 15.34
N LEU A 143 2.47 1.10 15.26
CA LEU A 143 3.48 1.95 15.92
C LEU A 143 3.41 1.81 17.44
N SER A 144 2.20 1.78 18.02
CA SER A 144 2.02 1.61 19.47
C SER A 144 2.58 0.26 19.95
N TYR A 145 2.28 -0.83 19.23
CA TYR A 145 2.86 -2.15 19.50
C TYR A 145 4.37 -2.20 19.25
N MET A 146 4.88 -1.47 18.26
CA MET A 146 6.33 -1.35 18.02
C MET A 146 7.02 -0.68 19.21
N PHE A 147 6.46 0.40 19.77
CA PHE A 147 7.02 1.04 20.96
C PHE A 147 6.91 0.16 22.20
N ALA A 148 5.78 -0.52 22.40
CA ALA A 148 5.60 -1.47 23.50
C ALA A 148 6.56 -2.67 23.42
N SER A 149 7.05 -3.01 22.22
CA SER A 149 8.02 -4.09 22.02
C SER A 149 9.43 -3.78 22.51
N PHE A 150 9.75 -2.51 22.86
CA PHE A 150 11.03 -2.17 23.47
C PHE A 150 11.08 -2.46 24.99
N ALA A 151 9.97 -2.89 25.59
CA ALA A 151 9.95 -3.33 26.98
C ALA A 151 10.64 -4.70 27.15
N SER A 152 11.27 -4.92 28.31
CA SER A 152 11.97 -6.19 28.61
C SER A 152 11.03 -7.38 28.71
N GLU A 153 9.79 -7.16 29.16
CA GLU A 153 8.70 -8.13 29.08
C GLU A 153 7.59 -7.52 28.23
N LEU A 154 7.16 -8.26 27.20
CA LEU A 154 6.09 -7.81 26.32
C LEU A 154 4.75 -7.90 27.07
N PRO A 155 3.91 -6.85 27.06
CA PRO A 155 2.71 -6.80 27.87
C PRO A 155 1.69 -7.89 27.49
N TRP A 156 1.69 -8.35 26.24
CA TRP A 156 0.82 -9.45 25.77
C TRP A 156 1.44 -10.85 25.88
N ALA A 157 2.65 -11.01 26.43
CA ALA A 157 3.34 -12.30 26.48
C ALA A 157 2.86 -13.23 27.61
N LYS A 158 2.37 -12.66 28.72
CA LYS A 158 1.88 -13.41 29.88
C LYS A 158 0.45 -13.01 30.19
N CYS A 159 -0.34 -13.94 30.71
CA CYS A 159 -1.66 -13.62 31.23
C CYS A 159 -1.50 -12.88 32.56
N GLU A 160 -2.09 -11.70 32.67
CA GLU A 160 -2.23 -11.01 33.94
C GLU A 160 -3.40 -11.58 34.74
N GLY A 161 -3.34 -11.56 36.08
CA GLY A 161 -4.40 -12.08 36.94
C GLY A 161 -5.77 -11.40 36.76
N SER A 162 -5.80 -10.23 36.10
CA SER A 162 -7.01 -9.49 35.72
C SER A 162 -7.69 -10.01 34.45
N TRP A 163 -7.03 -10.87 33.64
CA TRP A 163 -7.49 -11.29 32.31
C TRP A 163 -8.38 -12.55 32.32
N GLY A 164 -8.80 -12.98 33.51
CA GLY A 164 -9.72 -14.09 33.72
C GLY A 164 -9.10 -15.48 33.55
N GLU A 165 -9.83 -16.52 33.95
CA GLU A 165 -9.34 -17.91 33.98
C GLU A 165 -9.23 -18.57 32.58
N HIS A 166 -9.71 -17.89 31.54
CA HIS A 166 -9.71 -18.37 30.15
C HIS A 166 -8.52 -17.87 29.32
N CYS A 167 -7.66 -17.05 29.91
CA CYS A 167 -6.44 -16.57 29.25
C CYS A 167 -5.40 -17.70 29.17
N VAL A 168 -4.86 -17.93 27.97
CA VAL A 168 -3.77 -18.88 27.73
C VAL A 168 -2.58 -18.13 27.16
N ASP A 169 -1.44 -18.24 27.84
CA ASP A 169 -0.14 -17.73 27.40
C ASP A 169 0.76 -18.86 26.84
N SER A 170 1.84 -18.47 26.15
CA SER A 170 2.76 -19.41 25.52
C SER A 170 3.47 -20.38 26.49
N SER A 171 3.57 -20.02 27.78
CA SER A 171 4.17 -20.87 28.82
C SER A 171 3.16 -21.81 29.51
N ALA A 172 1.86 -21.49 29.46
CA ALA A 172 0.78 -22.29 30.03
C ALA A 172 0.56 -23.65 29.34
N ILE A 173 1.08 -23.86 28.13
CA ILE A 173 0.98 -25.14 27.40
C ILE A 173 1.65 -26.30 28.18
N ILE A 174 2.67 -26.02 29.00
CA ILE A 174 3.34 -27.04 29.81
C ILE A 174 2.55 -27.35 31.09
N ALA A 175 1.80 -26.39 31.63
CA ALA A 175 1.05 -26.56 32.89
C ALA A 175 -0.29 -27.31 32.71
N HIS A 176 -0.94 -27.19 31.54
CA HIS A 176 -2.25 -27.81 31.29
C HIS A 176 -2.21 -29.21 30.68
N ALA A 177 -1.03 -29.75 30.35
CA ALA A 177 -0.88 -31.15 29.91
C ALA A 177 -1.33 -32.18 30.98
N GLY A 178 -1.52 -31.74 32.24
CA GLY A 178 -2.00 -32.56 33.35
C GLY A 178 -3.51 -32.47 33.66
N ASP A 179 -4.24 -31.50 33.12
CA ASP A 179 -5.63 -31.22 33.55
C ASP A 179 -6.62 -31.27 32.37
N ARG A 180 -7.10 -32.49 32.07
CA ARG A 180 -7.97 -32.83 30.94
C ARG A 180 -9.43 -32.37 31.08
N ASN A 181 -9.78 -31.60 32.13
CA ASN A 181 -11.17 -31.23 32.44
C ASN A 181 -11.53 -29.76 32.17
N LYS A 182 -10.59 -28.90 31.76
CA LYS A 182 -10.94 -27.56 31.27
C LYS A 182 -11.33 -27.66 29.80
N THR A 183 -12.57 -27.29 29.48
CA THR A 183 -13.06 -27.19 28.11
C THR A 183 -12.17 -26.25 27.31
N VAL A 184 -11.35 -26.82 26.43
CA VAL A 184 -10.46 -26.12 25.48
C VAL A 184 -11.24 -25.19 24.55
N GLU A 185 -12.57 -25.33 24.48
CA GLU A 185 -13.45 -24.57 23.59
C GLU A 185 -13.59 -23.07 23.91
N GLN A 186 -13.08 -22.58 25.06
CA GLN A 186 -13.15 -21.14 25.42
C GLN A 186 -11.79 -20.50 25.71
N ALA A 187 -10.68 -21.16 25.39
CA ALA A 187 -9.34 -20.60 25.60
C ALA A 187 -9.08 -19.43 24.63
N VAL A 188 -8.69 -18.28 25.17
CA VAL A 188 -8.33 -17.08 24.38
C VAL A 188 -6.86 -16.75 24.61
N SER A 189 -6.15 -16.43 23.52
CA SER A 189 -4.72 -16.04 23.60
C SER A 189 -4.54 -14.75 24.38
N SER A 190 -3.49 -14.67 25.20
CA SER A 190 -3.10 -13.46 25.94
C SER A 190 -3.03 -12.20 25.05
N SER A 191 -2.55 -12.36 23.81
CA SER A 191 -2.48 -11.27 22.83
C SER A 191 -3.83 -10.82 22.27
N GLN A 192 -4.80 -11.73 22.15
CA GLN A 192 -6.14 -11.38 21.69
C GLN A 192 -6.89 -10.60 22.76
N ILE A 193 -6.72 -10.98 24.04
CA ILE A 193 -7.32 -10.24 25.15
C ILE A 193 -6.72 -8.85 25.25
N TYR A 194 -5.39 -8.74 25.17
CA TYR A 194 -4.71 -7.43 25.19
C TYR A 194 -5.20 -6.51 24.06
N PHE A 195 -5.39 -7.04 22.85
CA PHE A 195 -5.95 -6.27 21.73
C PHE A 195 -7.41 -5.84 21.93
N LEU A 196 -8.21 -6.60 22.69
CA LEU A 196 -9.62 -6.27 22.97
C LEU A 196 -9.80 -5.30 24.14
N MET A 197 -8.78 -5.11 24.99
CA MET A 197 -8.85 -4.20 26.14
C MET A 197 -8.48 -2.75 25.80
N GLU A 198 -7.93 -2.51 24.61
CA GLU A 198 -7.52 -1.18 24.10
C GLU A 198 -8.57 -0.60 23.15
#